data_AF-A0A522CQN0-F1
#
_entry.id   AF-A0A522CQN0-F1
#
_cell.length_a   1.000
_cell.length_b   1.000
_cell.length_c   1.000
_cell.angle_alpha   90.00
_cell.angle_beta   90.00
_cell.angle_gamma   90.00
#
_symmetry.space_group_name_H-M   'P 1'
#
loop_
_entity.id
_entity.type
_entity.pdbx_description
1 polymer ?
#
loop_
_entity_poly.entity_id
_entity_poly.type
_entity_poly.pdbx_seq_one_letter_code
_entity_poly.pdbx_strand_id
1 'polypeptide(L)'
;MKLIKFMFFLAFFTGIAGSVIYHREVYRYSLRVYYERVKKEGLEDSLKKAKAMYSRDEYAKLKPYLSDLMTLYPGNREIVRLLGLTRIELGDRIEGARLIVSSMKEDEDLSTMQSVLEILYEEKEYPDLIDVFSRHEPRERYPKFIYGMSFYHLHRWEDAIPRLVAARDAGQDGFELHFALGTSYENAGKIENAVASFEAAFALEPHRADARQALVRAYRKAKKYDKAEKLGRTAP
;
A
#
# COMPACT_ATOMS: atom_id res chain seq x y z
N MET A 1 8.38 -32.60 36.99
CA MET A 1 8.13 -33.20 35.66
C MET A 1 7.80 -32.18 34.54
N LYS A 2 7.26 -30.99 34.83
CA LYS A 2 6.99 -29.95 33.81
C LYS A 2 8.25 -29.22 33.28
N LEU A 3 9.27 -29.02 34.12
CA LEU A 3 10.49 -28.28 33.76
C LEU A 3 11.42 -29.04 32.78
N ILE A 4 11.53 -30.37 32.93
CA ILE A 4 12.39 -31.21 32.08
C ILE A 4 11.81 -31.33 30.66
N LYS A 5 10.49 -31.45 30.53
CA LYS A 5 9.82 -31.44 29.21
C LYS A 5 9.99 -30.09 28.49
N PHE A 6 10.08 -28.98 29.22
CA PHE A 6 10.33 -27.65 28.66
C PHE A 6 11.77 -27.49 28.16
N MET A 7 12.77 -28.00 28.89
CA MET A 7 14.18 -27.96 28.46
C MET A 7 14.46 -28.80 27.20
N PHE A 8 13.81 -29.96 27.05
CA PHE A 8 13.91 -30.76 25.83
C PHE A 8 13.25 -30.09 24.62
N PHE A 9 12.13 -29.41 24.82
CA PHE A 9 11.46 -28.65 23.76
C PHE A 9 12.31 -27.46 23.29
N LEU A 10 12.99 -26.78 24.23
CA LEU A 10 13.92 -25.69 23.94
C LEU A 10 15.15 -26.18 23.16
N ALA A 11 15.75 -27.31 23.55
CA ALA A 11 16.91 -27.90 22.89
C ALA A 11 16.61 -28.39 21.45
N PHE A 12 15.40 -28.90 21.20
CA PHE A 12 14.96 -29.33 19.87
C PHE A 12 14.74 -28.14 18.93
N PHE A 13 14.14 -27.04 19.43
CA PHE A 13 13.99 -25.80 18.66
C PHE A 13 15.33 -25.11 18.39
N THR A 14 16.28 -25.14 19.32
CA THR A 14 17.64 -24.62 19.06
C THR A 14 18.41 -25.47 18.05
N GLY A 15 18.17 -26.78 18.00
CA GLY A 15 18.77 -27.66 16.98
C GLY A 15 18.21 -27.43 15.58
N ILE A 16 16.89 -27.23 15.44
CA ILE A 16 16.24 -26.92 14.16
C ILE A 16 16.60 -25.50 13.69
N ALA A 17 16.55 -24.51 14.59
CA ALA A 17 16.98 -23.15 14.27
C ALA A 17 18.47 -23.10 13.89
N GLY A 18 19.33 -23.82 14.63
CA GLY A 18 20.74 -23.99 14.31
C GLY A 18 20.97 -24.62 12.93
N SER A 19 20.20 -25.66 12.57
CA SER A 19 20.27 -26.32 11.27
C SER A 19 19.86 -25.41 10.10
N VAL A 20 18.78 -24.63 10.26
CA VAL A 20 18.31 -23.69 9.24
C VAL A 20 19.27 -22.52 9.05
N ILE A 21 19.80 -21.96 10.15
CA ILE A 21 20.78 -20.88 10.11
C ILE A 21 22.08 -21.37 9.46
N TYR A 22 22.55 -22.56 9.84
CA TYR A 22 23.76 -23.17 9.26
C TYR A 22 23.57 -23.42 7.76
N HIS A 23 22.41 -23.90 7.34
CA HIS A 23 22.09 -24.08 5.92
C HIS A 23 22.10 -22.75 5.14
N ARG A 24 21.58 -21.66 5.73
CA ARG A 24 21.55 -20.34 5.08
C ARG A 24 22.95 -19.74 4.93
N GLU A 25 23.79 -19.83 5.96
CA GLU A 25 25.17 -19.33 5.90
C GLU A 25 26.04 -20.16 4.94
N VAL A 26 25.88 -21.49 4.93
CA VAL A 26 26.57 -22.36 3.96
C VAL A 26 26.11 -22.06 2.54
N TYR A 27 24.80 -21.87 2.30
CA TYR A 27 24.27 -21.47 1.01
C TYR A 27 24.78 -20.10 0.56
N ARG A 28 24.81 -19.12 1.47
CA ARG A 28 25.37 -17.80 1.17
C ARG A 28 26.86 -17.86 0.85
N TYR A 29 27.62 -18.67 1.57
CA TYR A 29 29.05 -18.89 1.30
C TYR A 29 29.27 -19.56 -0.06
N SER A 30 28.51 -20.61 -0.38
CA SER A 30 28.63 -21.30 -1.67
C SER A 30 28.28 -20.38 -2.85
N LEU A 31 27.21 -19.57 -2.72
CA LEU A 31 26.88 -18.52 -3.68
C LEU A 31 28.03 -17.52 -3.83
N ARG A 32 28.63 -17.08 -2.71
CA ARG A 32 29.72 -16.10 -2.75
C ARG A 32 30.90 -16.63 -3.56
N VAL A 33 31.33 -17.86 -3.28
CA VAL A 33 32.43 -18.52 -3.99
C VAL A 33 32.10 -18.67 -5.49
N TYR A 34 30.86 -19.03 -5.82
CA TYR A 34 30.42 -19.15 -7.21
C TYR A 34 30.48 -17.81 -7.96
N TYR A 35 29.94 -16.73 -7.38
CA TYR A 35 29.95 -15.41 -7.99
C TYR A 35 31.37 -14.82 -8.11
N GLU A 36 32.18 -14.93 -7.06
CA GLU A 36 33.54 -14.35 -7.05
C GLU A 36 34.53 -15.15 -7.90
N ARG A 37 34.55 -16.48 -7.78
CA ARG A 37 35.60 -17.32 -8.40
C ARG A 37 35.22 -17.86 -9.77
N VAL A 38 33.95 -18.21 -9.97
CA VAL A 38 33.48 -18.81 -11.23
C VAL A 38 32.99 -17.73 -12.17
N LYS A 39 32.07 -16.88 -11.71
CA LYS A 39 31.52 -15.80 -12.54
C LYS A 39 32.44 -14.58 -12.64
N LYS A 40 33.29 -14.36 -11.62
CA LYS A 40 34.11 -13.14 -11.49
C LYS A 40 33.25 -11.88 -11.57
N GLU A 41 32.04 -11.95 -11.00
CA GLU A 41 31.05 -10.87 -11.00
C GLU A 41 31.00 -10.25 -9.59
N GLY A 42 31.41 -8.98 -9.47
CA GLY A 42 31.21 -8.21 -8.25
C GLY A 42 29.77 -7.69 -8.12
N LEU A 43 29.48 -6.93 -7.05
CA LEU A 43 28.17 -6.31 -6.86
C LEU A 43 27.81 -5.38 -8.03
N GLU A 44 28.74 -4.54 -8.46
CA GLU A 44 28.53 -3.58 -9.55
C GLU A 44 28.27 -4.27 -10.88
N ASP A 45 29.07 -5.28 -11.24
CA ASP A 45 28.87 -6.09 -12.44
C ASP A 45 27.52 -6.80 -12.41
N SER A 46 27.17 -7.35 -11.26
CA SER A 46 25.91 -8.07 -11.06
C SER A 46 24.70 -7.16 -11.21
N LEU A 47 24.76 -5.94 -10.66
CA LEU A 47 23.71 -4.93 -10.81
C LEU A 47 23.60 -4.45 -12.26
N LYS A 48 24.72 -4.19 -12.94
CA LYS A 48 24.74 -3.81 -14.36
C LYS A 48 24.08 -4.89 -15.22
N LYS A 49 24.40 -6.15 -14.96
CA LYS A 49 23.82 -7.31 -15.64
C LYS A 49 22.33 -7.47 -15.32
N ALA A 50 21.94 -7.34 -14.06
CA ALA A 50 20.54 -7.40 -13.65
C ALA A 50 19.69 -6.33 -14.35
N LYS A 51 20.18 -5.09 -14.41
CA LYS A 51 19.53 -3.99 -15.15
C LYS A 51 19.43 -4.29 -16.65
N ALA A 52 20.47 -4.84 -17.25
CA ALA A 52 20.46 -5.22 -18.67
C ALA A 52 19.47 -6.37 -18.96
N MET A 53 19.32 -7.33 -18.04
CA MET A 53 18.30 -8.38 -18.14
C MET A 53 16.89 -7.78 -18.00
N TYR A 54 16.71 -6.84 -17.06
CA TYR A 54 15.43 -6.14 -16.87
C TYR A 54 15.02 -5.39 -18.14
N SER A 55 15.94 -4.62 -18.74
CA SER A 55 15.67 -3.87 -19.98
C SER A 55 15.43 -4.73 -21.22
N ARG A 56 15.63 -6.05 -21.13
CA ARG A 56 15.39 -7.04 -22.20
C ARG A 56 14.18 -7.92 -21.90
N ASP A 57 13.39 -7.56 -20.88
CA ASP A 57 12.23 -8.32 -20.41
C ASP A 57 12.55 -9.77 -20.00
N GLU A 58 13.81 -10.06 -19.61
CA GLU A 58 14.24 -11.40 -19.21
C GLU A 58 13.82 -11.74 -17.76
N TYR A 59 12.60 -11.33 -17.35
CA TYR A 59 12.12 -11.35 -15.97
C TYR A 59 12.14 -12.75 -15.33
N ALA A 60 11.78 -13.79 -16.10
CA ALA A 60 11.78 -15.17 -15.63
C ALA A 60 13.18 -15.67 -15.24
N LYS A 61 14.23 -15.21 -15.93
CA LYS A 61 15.63 -15.51 -15.58
C LYS A 61 16.17 -14.54 -14.52
N LEU A 62 15.69 -13.31 -14.53
CA LEU A 62 16.12 -12.25 -13.63
C LEU A 62 15.67 -12.49 -12.18
N LYS A 63 14.43 -12.96 -11.96
CA LYS A 63 13.89 -13.25 -10.62
C LYS A 63 14.80 -14.18 -9.78
N PRO A 64 15.21 -15.37 -10.25
CA PRO A 64 16.12 -16.22 -9.48
C PRO A 64 17.51 -15.59 -9.32
N TYR A 65 18.03 -14.90 -10.35
CA TYR A 65 19.31 -14.19 -10.26
C TYR A 65 19.32 -13.12 -9.16
N LEU A 66 18.28 -12.30 -9.09
CA LEU A 66 18.11 -11.29 -8.03
C LEU A 66 17.88 -11.91 -6.65
N SER A 67 17.25 -13.09 -6.60
CA SER A 67 17.06 -13.82 -5.33
C SER A 67 18.40 -14.30 -4.75
N ASP A 68 19.32 -14.74 -5.61
CA ASP A 68 20.69 -15.07 -5.22
C ASP A 68 21.46 -13.82 -4.79
N LEU A 69 21.34 -12.72 -5.54
CA LEU A 69 21.97 -11.44 -5.18
C LEU A 69 21.44 -10.90 -3.84
N MET A 70 20.15 -11.03 -3.56
CA MET A 70 19.56 -10.64 -2.27
C MET A 70 20.10 -11.52 -1.13
N THR A 71 20.40 -12.79 -1.39
CA THR A 71 21.07 -13.66 -0.41
C THR A 71 22.51 -13.22 -0.13
N LEU A 72 23.24 -12.81 -1.16
CA LEU A 72 24.61 -12.31 -1.03
C LEU A 72 24.67 -10.94 -0.34
N TYR A 73 23.76 -10.04 -0.72
CA TYR A 73 23.72 -8.63 -0.34
C TYR A 73 22.36 -8.24 0.27
N PRO A 74 21.96 -8.81 1.43
CA PRO A 74 20.61 -8.69 1.99
C PRO A 74 20.18 -7.26 2.42
N GLY A 75 21.11 -6.30 2.47
CA GLY A 75 20.81 -4.89 2.74
C GLY A 75 20.86 -4.00 1.49
N ASN A 76 21.15 -4.56 0.31
CA ASN A 76 21.22 -3.76 -0.91
C ASN A 76 19.81 -3.47 -1.43
N ARG A 77 19.38 -2.23 -1.22
CA ARG A 77 18.04 -1.75 -1.57
C ARG A 77 17.76 -1.81 -3.06
N GLU A 78 18.77 -1.58 -3.89
CA GLU A 78 18.63 -1.61 -5.35
C GLU A 78 18.29 -3.02 -5.84
N ILE A 79 18.91 -4.05 -5.26
CA ILE A 79 18.56 -5.44 -5.54
C ILE A 79 17.11 -5.71 -5.13
N VAL A 80 16.70 -5.27 -3.94
CA VAL A 80 15.32 -5.46 -3.44
C VAL A 80 14.30 -4.76 -4.35
N ARG A 81 14.58 -3.53 -4.77
CA ARG A 81 13.72 -2.77 -5.70
C ARG A 81 13.62 -3.47 -7.04
N LEU A 82 14.74 -3.87 -7.63
CA LEU A 82 14.75 -4.52 -8.92
C LEU A 82 14.02 -5.87 -8.87
N LEU A 83 14.12 -6.59 -7.74
CA LEU A 83 13.36 -7.81 -7.52
C LEU A 83 11.86 -7.53 -7.41
N GLY A 84 11.49 -6.48 -6.69
CA GLY A 84 10.10 -6.03 -6.58
C GLY A 84 9.50 -5.64 -7.93
N LEU A 85 10.21 -4.84 -8.73
CA LEU A 85 9.83 -4.50 -10.10
C LEU A 85 9.70 -5.75 -10.98
N THR A 86 10.68 -6.66 -10.93
CA THR A 86 10.66 -7.92 -11.69
C THR A 86 9.45 -8.78 -11.31
N ARG A 87 9.04 -8.78 -10.03
CA ARG A 87 7.84 -9.49 -9.57
C ARG A 87 6.56 -8.87 -10.10
N ILE A 88 6.47 -7.53 -10.12
CA ILE A 88 5.33 -6.82 -10.72
C ILE A 88 5.16 -7.21 -12.20
N GLU A 89 6.24 -7.21 -12.98
CA GLU A 89 6.22 -7.59 -14.40
C GLU A 89 5.84 -9.06 -14.63
N LEU A 90 6.14 -9.94 -13.67
CA LEU A 90 5.72 -11.34 -13.69
C LEU A 90 4.28 -11.58 -13.21
N GLY A 91 3.56 -10.52 -12.83
CA GLY A 91 2.18 -10.59 -12.33
C GLY A 91 2.05 -10.73 -10.81
N ASP A 92 3.15 -10.90 -10.07
CA ASP A 92 3.19 -10.93 -8.61
C ASP A 92 3.09 -9.49 -8.04
N ARG A 93 2.06 -8.72 -8.45
CA ARG A 93 1.94 -7.26 -8.23
C ARG A 93 2.04 -6.85 -6.76
N ILE A 94 1.26 -7.47 -5.88
CA ILE A 94 1.20 -7.14 -4.44
C ILE A 94 2.57 -7.37 -3.78
N GLU A 95 3.14 -8.55 -3.98
CA GLU A 95 4.40 -8.94 -3.36
C GLU A 95 5.57 -8.12 -3.91
N GLY A 96 5.56 -7.80 -5.20
CA GLY A 96 6.53 -6.90 -5.80
C GLY A 96 6.43 -5.47 -5.23
N ALA A 97 5.21 -4.95 -5.06
CA ALA A 97 4.96 -3.66 -4.43
C ALA A 97 5.48 -3.60 -2.97
N ARG A 98 5.18 -4.64 -2.17
CA ARG A 98 5.68 -4.76 -0.78
C ARG A 98 7.20 -4.77 -0.70
N LEU A 99 7.88 -5.47 -1.61
CA LEU A 99 9.34 -5.46 -1.66
C LEU A 99 9.87 -4.04 -1.91
N ILE A 100 9.30 -3.30 -2.86
CA ILE A 100 9.73 -1.94 -3.15
C ILE A 100 9.51 -1.04 -1.92
N VAL A 101 8.34 -1.12 -1.29
CA VAL A 101 8.04 -0.39 -0.04
C VAL A 101 9.04 -0.73 1.06
N SER A 102 9.37 -2.01 1.26
CA SER A 102 10.34 -2.44 2.28
C SER A 102 11.75 -1.88 2.04
N SER A 103 12.03 -1.49 0.80
CA SER A 103 13.31 -0.90 0.40
C SER A 103 13.35 0.62 0.52
N MET A 104 12.34 1.29 1.11
CA MET A 104 12.24 2.76 1.24
C MET A 104 13.05 3.38 2.38
N LYS A 105 13.85 4.43 2.11
CA LYS A 105 14.53 5.17 3.18
C LYS A 105 13.51 6.01 3.94
N GLU A 106 13.78 6.27 5.21
CA GLU A 106 12.93 7.12 6.07
C GLU A 106 12.68 8.51 5.44
N ASP A 107 13.70 9.06 4.79
CA ASP A 107 13.67 10.36 4.10
C ASP A 107 13.28 10.28 2.61
N GLU A 108 12.97 9.10 2.08
CA GLU A 108 12.65 8.93 0.66
C GLU A 108 11.28 9.51 0.31
N ASP A 109 11.23 10.25 -0.80
CA ASP A 109 10.00 10.87 -1.26
C ASP A 109 9.04 9.86 -1.90
N LEU A 110 7.78 9.90 -1.46
CA LEU A 110 6.69 9.05 -1.95
C LEU A 110 6.36 9.32 -3.42
N SER A 111 6.72 10.49 -3.96
CA SER A 111 6.55 10.81 -5.39
C SER A 111 7.22 9.78 -6.31
N THR A 112 8.32 9.17 -5.86
CA THR A 112 9.05 8.13 -6.62
C THR A 112 8.35 6.76 -6.63
N MET A 113 7.28 6.61 -5.84
CA MET A 113 6.57 5.35 -5.60
C MET A 113 5.13 5.38 -6.09
N GLN A 114 4.74 6.40 -6.87
CA GLN A 114 3.35 6.58 -7.28
C GLN A 114 2.75 5.29 -7.87
N SER A 115 3.45 4.63 -8.79
CA SER A 115 2.99 3.37 -9.41
C SER A 115 2.81 2.24 -8.39
N VAL A 116 3.64 2.18 -7.36
CA VAL A 116 3.56 1.14 -6.31
C VAL A 116 2.40 1.42 -5.36
N LEU A 117 2.20 2.68 -4.97
CA LEU A 117 1.06 3.09 -4.15
C LEU A 117 -0.26 2.86 -4.90
N GLU A 118 -0.29 3.12 -6.22
CA GLU A 118 -1.42 2.82 -7.10
C GLU A 118 -1.73 1.32 -7.10
N ILE A 119 -0.72 0.47 -7.29
CA ILE A 119 -0.88 -1.00 -7.24
C ILE A 119 -1.51 -1.42 -5.91
N LEU A 120 -0.97 -0.95 -4.77
CA LEU A 120 -1.51 -1.31 -3.46
C LEU A 120 -2.97 -0.84 -3.29
N TYR A 121 -3.31 0.32 -3.86
CA TYR A 121 -4.67 0.85 -3.81
C TYR A 121 -5.66 0.04 -4.67
N GLU A 122 -5.28 -0.26 -5.91
CA GLU A 122 -6.07 -1.08 -6.85
C GLU A 122 -6.31 -2.50 -6.31
N GLU A 123 -5.27 -3.10 -5.73
CA GLU A 123 -5.32 -4.43 -5.11
C GLU A 123 -5.98 -4.41 -3.72
N LYS A 124 -6.43 -3.24 -3.25
CA LYS A 124 -7.15 -3.03 -1.98
C LYS A 124 -6.32 -3.39 -0.74
N GLU A 125 -5.00 -3.29 -0.85
CA GLU A 125 -4.04 -3.47 0.24
C GLU A 125 -3.98 -2.18 1.11
N TYR A 126 -5.14 -1.77 1.62
CA TYR A 126 -5.30 -0.57 2.45
C TYR A 126 -4.49 -0.61 3.75
N PRO A 127 -4.30 -1.76 4.44
CA PRO A 127 -3.43 -1.82 5.61
C PRO A 127 -1.97 -1.48 5.28
N ASP A 128 -1.46 -1.95 4.14
CA ASP A 128 -0.09 -1.67 3.70
C ASP A 128 0.06 -0.18 3.37
N LEU A 129 -0.92 0.42 2.67
CA LEU A 129 -0.94 1.85 2.42
C LEU A 129 -0.92 2.67 3.71
N ILE A 130 -1.73 2.29 4.70
CA ILE A 130 -1.77 2.98 5.99
C ILE A 130 -0.41 2.87 6.71
N ASP A 131 0.22 1.70 6.70
CA ASP A 131 1.56 1.52 7.28
C ASP A 131 2.59 2.41 6.60
N VAL A 132 2.60 2.46 5.26
CA VAL A 132 3.49 3.32 4.48
C VAL A 132 3.28 4.79 4.84
N PHE A 133 2.04 5.28 4.79
CA PHE A 133 1.76 6.69 5.06
C PHE A 133 1.93 7.08 6.53
N SER A 134 1.88 6.13 7.46
CA SER A 134 2.18 6.39 8.87
C SER A 134 3.67 6.63 9.14
N ARG A 135 4.53 6.08 8.28
CA ARG A 135 5.99 6.23 8.35
C ARG A 135 6.49 7.37 7.46
N HIS A 136 5.76 7.65 6.38
CA HIS A 136 6.09 8.67 5.39
C HIS A 136 4.87 9.55 5.14
N GLU A 137 4.83 10.72 5.78
CA GLU A 137 3.69 11.63 5.67
C GLU A 137 3.53 12.16 4.24
N PRO A 138 2.38 11.91 3.56
CA PRO A 138 2.18 12.34 2.19
C PRO A 138 2.02 13.87 2.11
N ARG A 139 2.74 14.50 1.18
CA ARG A 139 2.67 15.96 0.95
C ARG A 139 1.68 16.33 -0.15
N GLU A 140 1.66 15.53 -1.22
CA GLU A 140 0.87 15.74 -2.42
C GLU A 140 -0.61 15.35 -2.23
N ARG A 141 -1.49 15.96 -3.03
CA ARG A 141 -2.95 15.77 -2.90
C ARG A 141 -3.40 14.33 -3.12
N TYR A 142 -2.79 13.62 -4.07
CA TYR A 142 -3.23 12.28 -4.46
C TYR A 142 -2.84 11.21 -3.43
N PRO A 143 -1.58 11.12 -2.96
CA PRO A 143 -1.23 10.27 -1.82
C PRO A 143 -2.07 10.54 -0.56
N LYS A 144 -2.35 11.82 -0.23
CA LYS A 144 -3.28 12.17 0.87
C LYS A 144 -4.69 11.62 0.64
N PHE A 145 -5.17 11.69 -0.60
CA PHE A 145 -6.49 11.18 -0.98
C PHE A 145 -6.56 9.66 -0.79
N ILE A 146 -5.63 8.89 -1.37
CA ILE A 146 -5.64 7.42 -1.21
C ILE A 146 -5.39 6.99 0.24
N TYR A 147 -4.66 7.79 1.04
CA TYR A 147 -4.52 7.55 2.48
C TYR A 147 -5.87 7.68 3.21
N GLY A 148 -6.61 8.77 2.95
CA GLY A 148 -7.96 8.94 3.49
C GLY A 148 -8.94 7.87 3.00
N MET A 149 -8.86 7.51 1.71
CA MET A 149 -9.67 6.45 1.12
C MET A 149 -9.36 5.07 1.72
N SER A 150 -8.11 4.80 2.10
CA SER A 150 -7.72 3.55 2.76
C SER A 150 -8.47 3.36 4.08
N PHE A 151 -8.56 4.41 4.91
CA PHE A 151 -9.38 4.36 6.12
C PHE A 151 -10.89 4.27 5.82
N TYR A 152 -11.37 4.98 4.80
CA TYR A 152 -12.77 4.92 4.35
C TYR A 152 -13.20 3.50 3.97
N HIS A 153 -12.40 2.81 3.16
CA HIS A 153 -12.67 1.44 2.72
C HIS A 153 -12.59 0.42 3.85
N LEU A 154 -11.84 0.72 4.91
CA LEU A 154 -11.78 -0.07 6.15
C LEU A 154 -12.86 0.34 7.17
N HIS A 155 -13.81 1.21 6.80
CA HIS A 155 -14.87 1.72 7.67
C HIS A 155 -14.37 2.41 8.95
N ARG A 156 -13.14 2.93 8.92
CA ARG A 156 -12.52 3.70 10.00
C ARG A 156 -12.84 5.19 9.81
N TRP A 157 -14.10 5.53 10.04
CA TRP A 157 -14.67 6.83 9.66
C TRP A 157 -14.00 8.02 10.35
N GLU A 158 -13.74 7.92 11.66
CA GLU A 158 -13.07 8.98 12.43
C GLU A 158 -11.64 9.24 11.94
N ASP A 159 -10.94 8.19 11.51
CA ASP A 159 -9.58 8.29 10.96
C ASP A 159 -9.59 8.82 9.53
N ALA A 160 -10.58 8.43 8.72
CA ALA A 160 -10.71 8.85 7.33
C ALA A 160 -10.93 10.36 7.19
N ILE A 161 -11.79 10.94 8.04
CA ILE A 161 -12.16 12.37 7.99
C ILE A 161 -10.94 13.31 7.92
N PRO A 162 -10.00 13.33 8.89
CA PRO A 162 -8.87 14.25 8.85
C PRO A 162 -7.95 14.04 7.64
N ARG A 163 -7.79 12.81 7.14
CA ARG A 163 -6.95 12.53 5.96
C ARG A 163 -7.62 12.98 4.66
N LEU A 164 -8.91 12.72 4.51
CA LEU A 164 -9.69 13.21 3.37
C LEU A 164 -9.79 14.74 3.38
N VAL A 165 -9.94 15.36 4.55
CA VAL A 165 -9.87 16.83 4.70
C VAL A 165 -8.49 17.34 4.27
N ALA A 166 -7.40 16.71 4.71
CA ALA A 166 -6.05 17.10 4.29
C ALA A 166 -5.84 16.95 2.77
N ALA A 167 -6.46 15.94 2.14
CA ALA A 167 -6.45 15.79 0.68
C ALA A 167 -7.20 16.95 0.00
N ARG A 168 -8.40 17.28 0.49
CA ARG A 168 -9.19 18.42 0.02
C ARG A 168 -8.41 19.73 0.13
N ASP A 169 -7.79 19.98 1.28
CA ASP A 169 -7.05 21.20 1.55
C ASP A 169 -5.74 21.27 0.72
N ALA A 170 -5.24 20.13 0.24
CA ALA A 170 -4.16 20.05 -0.76
C ALA A 170 -4.65 20.24 -2.21
N GLY A 171 -5.93 20.53 -2.42
CA GLY A 171 -6.54 20.76 -3.73
C GLY A 171 -7.04 19.51 -4.43
N GLN A 172 -7.19 18.38 -3.73
CA GLN A 172 -8.00 17.28 -4.26
C GLN A 172 -9.46 17.74 -4.29
N ASP A 173 -10.11 17.58 -5.43
CA ASP A 173 -11.53 17.85 -5.60
C ASP A 173 -12.11 16.83 -6.56
N GLY A 174 -13.38 16.47 -6.36
CA GLY A 174 -14.01 15.39 -7.11
C GLY A 174 -15.11 14.71 -6.32
N PHE A 175 -15.98 14.01 -7.05
CA PHE A 175 -17.12 13.33 -6.48
C PHE A 175 -16.72 12.37 -5.35
N GLU A 176 -15.74 11.51 -5.60
CA GLU A 176 -15.31 10.43 -4.71
C GLU A 176 -14.84 10.98 -3.36
N LEU A 177 -14.11 12.10 -3.36
CA LEU A 177 -13.64 12.75 -2.14
C LEU A 177 -14.81 13.26 -1.28
N HIS A 178 -15.72 14.02 -1.89
CA HIS A 178 -16.86 14.59 -1.15
C HIS A 178 -17.84 13.50 -0.71
N PHE A 179 -18.03 12.48 -1.53
CA PHE A 179 -18.86 11.34 -1.17
C PHE A 179 -18.25 10.54 -0.01
N ALA A 180 -16.94 10.25 -0.05
CA ALA A 180 -16.24 9.58 1.04
C ALA A 180 -16.26 10.40 2.33
N LEU A 181 -16.06 11.73 2.26
CA LEU A 181 -16.21 12.63 3.40
C LEU A 181 -17.64 12.61 3.94
N GLY A 182 -18.65 12.69 3.08
CA GLY A 182 -20.06 12.65 3.45
C GLY A 182 -20.42 11.38 4.20
N THR A 183 -20.05 10.22 3.66
CA THR A 183 -20.26 8.93 4.29
C THR A 183 -19.49 8.79 5.60
N SER A 184 -18.24 9.26 5.66
CA SER A 184 -17.44 9.20 6.89
C SER A 184 -18.04 10.08 7.99
N TYR A 185 -18.45 11.31 7.66
CA TYR A 185 -19.15 12.19 8.60
C TYR A 185 -20.50 11.62 9.05
N GLU A 186 -21.27 11.03 8.13
CA GLU A 186 -22.57 10.42 8.43
C GLU A 186 -22.43 9.28 9.45
N ASN A 187 -21.45 8.40 9.25
CA ASN A 187 -21.20 7.28 10.17
C ASN A 187 -20.55 7.70 11.48
N ALA A 188 -19.77 8.79 11.48
CA ALA A 188 -19.25 9.41 12.70
C ALA A 188 -20.28 10.29 13.44
N GLY A 189 -21.55 10.31 13.01
CA GLY A 189 -22.63 11.07 13.65
C GLY A 189 -22.58 12.59 13.43
N LYS A 190 -21.68 13.08 12.57
CA LYS A 190 -21.50 14.51 12.24
C LYS A 190 -22.42 14.89 11.07
N ILE A 191 -23.72 14.83 11.31
CA ILE A 191 -24.75 14.83 10.26
C ILE A 191 -24.74 16.11 9.40
N GLU A 192 -24.51 17.28 10.01
CA GLU A 192 -24.47 18.56 9.31
C GLU A 192 -23.29 18.63 8.33
N ASN A 193 -22.12 18.14 8.75
CA ASN A 193 -20.95 18.02 7.89
C ASN A 193 -21.19 17.00 6.77
N ALA A 194 -21.87 15.90 7.06
CA ALA A 194 -22.25 14.91 6.05
C ALA A 194 -23.14 15.54 4.97
N VAL A 195 -24.13 16.33 5.37
CA VAL A 195 -24.99 17.09 4.43
C VAL A 195 -24.14 18.00 3.54
N ALA A 196 -23.24 18.79 4.11
CA ALA A 196 -22.41 19.71 3.32
C ALA A 196 -21.54 18.97 2.29
N SER A 197 -20.92 17.85 2.69
CA SER A 197 -20.11 17.04 1.78
C SER A 197 -20.96 16.36 0.70
N PHE A 198 -22.16 15.85 1.03
CA PHE A 198 -23.05 15.28 0.01
C PHE A 198 -23.65 16.34 -0.91
N GLU A 199 -23.89 17.57 -0.43
CA GLU A 199 -24.27 18.71 -1.29
C GLU A 199 -23.15 19.00 -2.30
N ALA A 200 -21.89 19.00 -1.88
CA ALA A 200 -20.73 19.16 -2.77
C ALA A 200 -20.62 18.01 -3.79
N ALA A 201 -20.74 16.75 -3.35
CA ALA A 201 -20.72 15.58 -4.24
C ALA A 201 -21.85 15.64 -5.28
N PHE A 202 -23.07 15.98 -4.84
CA PHE A 202 -24.23 16.13 -5.72
C PHE A 202 -24.08 17.30 -6.70
N ALA A 203 -23.45 18.40 -6.31
CA ALA A 203 -23.18 19.53 -7.20
C ALA A 203 -22.21 19.17 -8.33
N LEU A 204 -21.21 18.32 -8.04
CA LEU A 204 -20.26 17.82 -9.04
C LEU A 204 -20.92 16.84 -10.01
N GLU A 205 -21.75 15.92 -9.50
CA GLU A 205 -22.44 14.92 -10.34
C GLU A 205 -23.95 14.82 -10.02
N PRO A 206 -24.77 15.77 -10.51
CA PRO A 206 -26.21 15.85 -10.15
C PRO A 206 -27.06 14.68 -10.68
N HIS A 207 -26.56 13.98 -11.70
CA HIS A 207 -27.24 12.87 -12.36
C HIS A 207 -26.97 11.51 -11.70
N ARG A 208 -26.04 11.46 -10.74
CA ARG A 208 -25.66 10.24 -10.04
C ARG A 208 -26.67 9.89 -8.94
N ALA A 209 -27.23 8.69 -9.05
CA ALA A 209 -28.32 8.24 -8.18
C ALA A 209 -27.85 8.03 -6.73
N ASP A 210 -26.65 7.50 -6.54
CA ASP A 210 -25.97 7.34 -5.26
C ASP A 210 -25.80 8.69 -4.53
N ALA A 211 -25.35 9.73 -5.24
CA ALA A 211 -25.21 11.10 -4.73
C ALA A 211 -26.53 11.64 -4.18
N ARG A 212 -27.58 11.55 -5.00
CA ARG A 212 -28.92 12.03 -4.66
C ARG A 212 -29.49 11.28 -3.47
N GLN A 213 -29.40 9.94 -3.48
CA GLN A 213 -29.89 9.10 -2.40
C GLN A 213 -29.16 9.39 -1.08
N ALA A 214 -27.83 9.56 -1.14
CA ALA A 214 -27.03 9.94 0.01
C ALA A 214 -27.44 11.30 0.58
N LEU A 215 -27.63 12.30 -0.29
CA LEU A 215 -28.05 13.64 0.13
C LEU A 215 -29.47 13.66 0.72
N VAL A 216 -30.44 12.96 0.11
CA VAL A 216 -31.80 12.83 0.66
C VAL A 216 -31.77 12.15 2.04
N ARG A 217 -30.99 11.07 2.18
CA ARG A 217 -30.82 10.37 3.45
C ARG A 217 -30.19 11.29 4.51
N ALA A 218 -29.14 12.02 4.15
CA ALA A 218 -28.49 12.97 5.05
C ALA A 218 -29.42 14.11 5.46
N TYR A 219 -30.22 14.67 4.55
CA TYR A 219 -31.24 15.67 4.89
C TYR A 219 -32.28 15.13 5.87
N ARG A 220 -32.76 13.90 5.69
CA ARG A 220 -33.69 13.27 6.65
C ARG A 220 -33.07 13.12 8.03
N LYS A 221 -31.82 12.63 8.10
CA LYS A 221 -31.07 12.53 9.37
C LYS A 221 -30.87 13.90 10.02
N ALA A 222 -30.62 14.94 9.23
CA ALA A 222 -30.50 16.33 9.67
C ALA A 222 -31.85 17.00 9.98
N LYS A 223 -32.98 16.28 9.89
CA LYS A 223 -34.35 16.79 10.05
C LYS A 223 -34.72 17.93 9.07
N LYS A 224 -34.02 18.01 7.93
CA LYS A 224 -34.28 18.96 6.83
C LYS A 224 -35.28 18.36 5.84
N TYR A 225 -36.49 18.05 6.31
CA TYR A 225 -37.48 17.27 5.55
C TYR A 225 -37.91 17.95 4.25
N ASP A 226 -38.08 19.27 4.24
CA ASP A 226 -38.48 20.03 3.04
C ASP A 226 -37.47 19.87 1.90
N LYS A 227 -36.17 19.92 2.24
CA LYS A 227 -35.09 19.71 1.27
C LYS A 227 -35.07 18.27 0.77
N ALA A 228 -35.27 17.30 1.66
CA ALA A 228 -35.32 15.88 1.31
C ALA A 228 -36.49 15.56 0.37
N GLU A 229 -37.67 16.11 0.64
CA GLU A 229 -38.88 15.91 -0.18
C GLU A 229 -38.72 16.57 -1.55
N LYS A 230 -38.25 17.82 -1.59
CA LYS A 230 -38.00 18.54 -2.85
C LYS A 230 -37.02 17.77 -3.74
N LEU A 231 -35.88 17.35 -3.19
CA LEU A 231 -34.86 16.62 -3.94
C LEU A 231 -35.34 15.22 -4.36
N GLY A 232 -36.11 14.54 -3.51
CA GLY A 232 -36.70 13.23 -3.80
C GLY A 232 -37.74 13.26 -4.92
N ARG A 233 -38.50 14.37 -5.04
CA ARG A 233 -39.53 14.55 -6.09
C ARG A 233 -38.97 14.90 -7.47
N THR A 234 -37.79 15.51 -7.54
CA THR A 234 -37.16 15.91 -8.81
C THR A 234 -36.53 14.75 -9.61
N ALA A 235 -36.98 13.51 -9.41
CA ALA A 235 -36.48 12.35 -10.13
C ALA A 235 -37.22 12.20 -11.48
N PRO A 236 -36.51 12.21 -12.63
CA PRO A 236 -37.07 11.73 -13.89
C PRO A 236 -37.27 10.21 -13.87
#